data_AF-A0A2T6AYB2-F1
#
_entry.id   AF-A0A2T6AYB2-F1
#
_cell.length_a   1.000
_cell.length_b   1.000
_cell.length_c   1.000
_cell.angle_alpha   90.00
_cell.angle_beta   90.00
_cell.angle_gamma   90.00
#
_symmetry.space_group_name_H-M   'P 1'
#
loop_
_entity.id
_entity.type
_entity.pdbx_description
1 polymer ?
#
loop_
_entity_poly.entity_id
_entity_poly.type
_entity_poly.pdbx_seq_one_letter_code
_entity_poly.pdbx_strand_id
1 'polypeptide(L)'
;MSDTQELQARIARALDRIGSGADMLDAARTEAEAARSETRAEAAKALSEAEARATRAESDLAALRQEIATLEQAVAEAAQQQKPPEDAADPEELASLRAELEDERTAYAQLEERLRSLKARQVDETASLRDQLSGQRETFGQLDAELQRLRAANTQLEQTCAALREANEQGLGDPELVDAALRAELDSLHAARAVETAETRAILEAIEPILAQAVGAGDAAAGDTPGTEEEHAT
;
A
#
# COMPACT_ATOMS: atom_id res chain seq x y z
N MET A 1 4.71 13.32 63.63
CA MET A 1 4.88 11.85 63.59
C MET A 1 3.90 11.19 62.63
N SER A 2 2.60 11.56 62.64
CA SER A 2 1.56 11.01 61.72
C SER A 2 1.78 11.38 60.23
N ASP A 3 1.99 12.65 59.91
CA ASP A 3 2.04 13.12 58.51
C ASP A 3 3.22 12.55 57.70
N THR A 4 4.36 12.34 58.37
CA THR A 4 5.52 11.66 57.81
C THR A 4 5.25 10.19 57.48
N GLN A 5 4.44 9.48 58.29
CA GLN A 5 4.07 8.10 58.02
C GLN A 5 3.07 8.00 56.86
N GLU A 6 2.18 8.98 56.73
CA GLU A 6 1.24 9.06 55.62
C GLU A 6 1.92 9.36 54.28
N LEU A 7 2.92 10.26 54.28
CA LEU A 7 3.76 10.53 53.12
C LEU A 7 4.60 9.30 52.73
N GLN A 8 5.21 8.61 53.70
CA GLN A 8 5.95 7.37 53.45
C GLN A 8 5.05 6.28 52.86
N ALA A 9 3.82 6.14 53.37
CA ALA A 9 2.86 5.16 52.84
C ALA A 9 2.39 5.50 51.42
N ARG A 10 2.22 6.79 51.07
CA ARG A 10 1.89 7.22 49.70
C ARG A 10 3.07 7.01 48.74
N ILE A 11 4.29 7.31 49.17
CA ILE A 11 5.49 7.09 48.35
C ILE A 11 5.69 5.60 48.07
N ALA A 12 5.54 4.73 49.08
CA ALA A 12 5.62 3.29 48.88
C ALA A 12 4.59 2.77 47.86
N ARG A 13 3.32 3.21 47.95
CA ARG A 13 2.30 2.86 46.94
C ARG A 13 2.59 3.43 45.56
N ALA A 14 3.15 4.64 45.48
CA ALA A 14 3.52 5.25 44.21
C ALA A 14 4.66 4.46 43.54
N LEU A 15 5.66 4.04 44.33
CA LEU A 15 6.78 3.23 43.84
C LEU A 15 6.33 1.83 43.40
N ASP A 16 5.45 1.15 44.15
CA ASP A 16 4.87 -0.14 43.73
C ASP A 16 4.06 0.01 42.42
N ARG A 17 3.33 1.12 42.27
CA ARG A 17 2.57 1.42 41.05
C ARG A 17 3.49 1.72 39.85
N ILE A 18 4.62 2.39 40.08
CA ILE A 18 5.62 2.66 39.05
C ILE A 18 6.35 1.38 38.66
N GLY A 19 6.72 0.54 39.63
CA GLY A 19 7.34 -0.76 39.37
C GLY A 19 6.43 -1.67 38.56
N SER A 20 5.17 -1.83 38.98
CA SER A 20 4.18 -2.57 38.18
C SER A 20 3.90 -1.94 36.81
N GLY A 21 3.97 -0.61 36.69
CA GLY A 21 3.86 0.08 35.40
C GLY A 21 5.05 -0.21 34.47
N ALA A 22 6.27 -0.25 35.00
CA ALA A 22 7.48 -0.59 34.25
C ALA A 22 7.46 -2.05 33.78
N ASP A 23 7.05 -2.98 34.65
CA ASP A 23 6.90 -4.40 34.28
C ASP A 23 5.87 -4.59 33.15
N MET A 24 4.77 -3.83 33.17
CA MET A 24 3.74 -3.86 32.13
C MET A 24 4.23 -3.26 30.81
N LEU A 25 5.07 -2.22 30.86
CA LEU A 25 5.67 -1.62 29.65
C LEU A 25 6.71 -2.54 29.03
N ASP A 26 7.53 -3.22 29.83
CA ASP A 26 8.50 -4.21 29.35
C ASP A 26 7.79 -5.44 28.75
N ALA A 27 6.68 -5.88 29.35
CA ALA A 27 5.81 -6.92 28.77
C ALA A 27 5.22 -6.47 27.42
N ALA A 28 4.62 -5.28 27.36
CA ALA A 28 4.03 -4.74 26.13
C ALA A 28 5.09 -4.52 25.03
N ARG A 29 6.30 -4.11 25.40
CA ARG A 29 7.43 -3.98 24.47
C ARG A 29 7.83 -5.34 23.91
N THR A 30 7.94 -6.36 24.77
CA THR A 30 8.31 -7.72 24.36
C THR A 30 7.24 -8.31 23.43
N GLU A 31 5.96 -8.10 23.72
CA GLU A 31 4.84 -8.48 22.85
C GLU A 31 4.88 -7.76 21.50
N ALA A 32 5.17 -6.45 21.49
CA ALA A 32 5.30 -5.68 20.25
C ALA A 32 6.51 -6.13 19.41
N GLU A 33 7.64 -6.47 20.04
CA GLU A 33 8.81 -7.02 19.36
C GLU A 33 8.52 -8.42 18.80
N ALA A 34 7.78 -9.26 19.53
CA ALA A 34 7.31 -10.57 19.06
C ALA A 34 6.37 -10.43 17.84
N ALA A 35 5.35 -9.58 17.91
CA ALA A 35 4.42 -9.33 16.81
C ALA A 35 5.12 -8.75 15.55
N ARG A 36 6.12 -7.86 15.74
CA ARG A 36 6.96 -7.35 14.64
C ARG A 36 7.84 -8.44 14.04
N SER A 37 8.34 -9.37 14.86
CA SER A 37 9.15 -10.50 14.37
C SER A 37 8.30 -11.49 13.57
N GLU A 38 7.07 -11.75 14.00
CA GLU A 38 6.10 -12.61 13.31
C GLU A 38 5.68 -12.00 11.97
N THR A 39 5.26 -10.74 11.95
CA THR A 39 4.90 -10.03 10.70
C THR A 39 6.07 -9.96 9.72
N ARG A 40 7.31 -9.79 10.20
CA ARG A 40 8.51 -9.85 9.36
C ARG A 40 8.77 -11.26 8.81
N ALA A 41 8.56 -12.30 9.60
CA ALA A 41 8.71 -13.69 9.16
C ALA A 41 7.65 -14.06 8.12
N GLU A 42 6.40 -13.63 8.31
CA GLU A 42 5.32 -13.79 7.34
C GLU A 42 5.59 -13.06 6.03
N ALA A 43 6.09 -11.81 6.11
CA ALA A 43 6.48 -11.05 4.92
C ALA A 43 7.64 -11.71 4.15
N ALA A 44 8.64 -12.26 4.86
CA ALA A 44 9.74 -12.99 4.24
C ALA A 44 9.27 -14.28 3.56
N LYS A 45 8.34 -15.01 4.19
CA LYS A 45 7.71 -16.20 3.61
C LYS A 45 6.92 -15.84 2.35
N ALA A 46 6.09 -14.80 2.41
CA ALA A 46 5.30 -14.34 1.26
C ALA A 46 6.18 -13.90 0.08
N LEU A 47 7.33 -13.26 0.34
CA LEU A 47 8.32 -12.92 -0.69
C LEU A 47 8.91 -14.19 -1.33
N SER A 48 9.34 -15.18 -0.54
CA SER A 48 9.87 -16.43 -1.07
C SER A 48 8.85 -17.21 -1.92
N GLU A 49 7.57 -17.17 -1.54
CA GLU A 49 6.49 -17.77 -2.31
C GLU A 49 6.17 -17.00 -3.59
N ALA A 50 6.35 -15.67 -3.59
CA ALA A 50 6.23 -14.85 -4.79
C ALA A 50 7.38 -15.13 -5.78
N GLU A 51 8.61 -15.27 -5.30
CA GLU A 51 9.77 -15.64 -6.12
C GLU A 51 9.64 -17.05 -6.71
N ALA A 52 9.14 -18.01 -5.93
CA ALA A 52 8.85 -19.36 -6.41
C ALA A 52 7.71 -19.37 -7.46
N ARG A 53 6.73 -18.47 -7.36
CA ARG A 53 5.70 -18.29 -8.39
C ARG A 53 6.24 -17.62 -9.65
N ALA A 54 7.13 -16.63 -9.52
CA ALA A 54 7.76 -15.96 -10.64
C ALA A 54 8.62 -16.93 -11.47
N THR A 55 9.45 -17.73 -10.83
CA THR A 55 10.28 -18.75 -11.50
C THR A 55 9.44 -19.82 -12.22
N ARG A 56 8.30 -20.24 -11.64
CA ARG A 56 7.34 -21.14 -12.32
C ARG A 56 6.70 -20.47 -13.54
N ALA A 57 6.27 -19.22 -13.41
CA ALA A 57 5.71 -18.47 -14.53
C ALA A 57 6.73 -18.29 -15.67
N GLU A 58 8.01 -18.08 -15.35
CA GLU A 58 9.09 -18.03 -16.34
C GLU A 58 9.28 -19.37 -17.06
N SER A 59 9.22 -20.50 -16.34
CA SER A 59 9.27 -21.83 -16.99
C SER A 59 8.07 -22.11 -17.87
N ASP A 60 6.86 -21.70 -17.45
CA ASP A 60 5.63 -21.88 -18.23
C ASP A 60 5.67 -21.03 -19.51
N LEU A 61 6.16 -19.79 -19.43
CA LEU A 61 6.37 -18.93 -20.60
C LEU A 61 7.43 -19.51 -21.55
N ALA A 62 8.48 -20.14 -21.04
CA ALA A 62 9.47 -20.82 -21.87
C ALA A 62 8.86 -22.03 -22.59
N ALA A 63 8.02 -22.83 -21.91
CA ALA A 63 7.31 -23.94 -22.51
C ALA A 63 6.33 -23.49 -23.60
N LEU A 64 5.52 -22.46 -23.33
CA LEU A 64 4.61 -21.88 -24.32
C LEU A 64 5.35 -21.32 -25.53
N ARG A 65 6.52 -20.70 -25.35
CA ARG A 65 7.35 -20.24 -26.47
C ARG A 65 7.88 -21.40 -27.32
N GLN A 66 8.25 -22.52 -26.69
CA GLN A 66 8.64 -23.72 -27.44
C GLN A 66 7.46 -24.30 -28.21
N GLU A 67 6.27 -24.35 -27.61
CA GLU A 67 5.06 -24.84 -28.25
C GLU A 67 4.60 -23.95 -29.42
N ILE A 68 4.71 -22.62 -29.26
CA ILE A 68 4.49 -21.68 -30.37
C ILE A 68 5.50 -21.92 -31.48
N ALA A 69 6.79 -22.09 -31.17
CA ALA A 69 7.81 -22.36 -32.18
C ALA A 69 7.58 -23.68 -32.93
N THR A 70 7.11 -24.74 -32.25
CA THR A 70 6.77 -26.01 -32.90
C THR A 70 5.51 -25.89 -33.75
N LEU A 71 4.50 -25.13 -33.30
CA LEU A 71 3.31 -24.84 -34.09
C LEU A 71 3.64 -23.99 -35.32
N GLU A 72 4.50 -22.97 -35.19
CA GLU A 72 4.98 -22.17 -36.33
C GLU A 72 5.74 -23.03 -37.34
N GLN A 73 6.58 -23.97 -36.88
CA GLN A 73 7.25 -24.94 -37.75
C GLN A 73 6.24 -25.88 -38.43
N ALA A 74 5.26 -26.40 -37.69
CA ALA A 74 4.23 -27.27 -38.24
C ALA A 74 3.35 -26.54 -39.27
N VAL A 75 3.03 -25.26 -39.05
CA VAL A 75 2.32 -24.41 -40.00
C VAL A 75 3.18 -24.12 -41.22
N ALA A 76 4.47 -23.86 -41.07
CA ALA A 76 5.39 -23.67 -42.19
C ALA A 76 5.57 -24.96 -43.02
N GLU A 77 5.63 -26.12 -42.37
CA GLU A 77 5.67 -27.43 -43.03
C GLU A 77 4.35 -27.75 -43.73
N ALA A 78 3.21 -27.48 -43.10
CA ALA A 78 1.89 -27.63 -43.72
C ALA A 78 1.72 -26.70 -44.94
N ALA A 79 2.21 -25.46 -44.87
CA ALA A 79 2.22 -24.53 -45.99
C ALA A 79 3.15 -24.96 -47.13
N GLN A 80 4.25 -25.67 -46.83
CA GLN A 80 5.14 -26.27 -47.85
C GLN A 80 4.57 -27.57 -48.45
N GLN A 81 3.81 -28.34 -47.67
CA GLN A 81 3.11 -29.55 -48.11
C GLN A 81 1.85 -29.23 -48.93
N GLN A 82 1.23 -28.08 -48.69
CA GLN A 82 0.27 -27.43 -49.60
C GLN A 82 0.98 -26.82 -50.82
N LYS A 83 1.76 -27.63 -51.53
CA LYS A 83 1.97 -27.40 -52.97
C LYS A 83 0.60 -27.61 -53.63
N PRO A 84 0.12 -26.72 -54.52
CA PRO A 84 -1.27 -26.80 -54.98
C PRO A 84 -1.53 -28.17 -55.62
N PRO A 85 -2.54 -28.93 -55.20
CA PRO A 85 -3.13 -29.90 -56.10
C PRO A 85 -3.74 -29.10 -57.27
N GLU A 86 -3.26 -29.37 -58.48
CA GLU A 86 -3.88 -28.92 -59.74
C GLU A 86 -5.19 -29.67 -60.04
N ASP A 87 -5.84 -30.26 -59.04
CA ASP A 87 -7.18 -30.82 -59.17
C ASP A 87 -8.18 -29.83 -58.60
N ALA A 88 -9.12 -29.44 -59.45
CA ALA A 88 -10.15 -28.45 -59.20
C ALA A 88 -10.91 -28.75 -57.90
N ALA A 89 -10.52 -28.08 -56.82
CA ALA A 89 -11.43 -27.88 -55.69
C ALA A 89 -12.66 -27.16 -56.25
N ASP A 90 -13.85 -27.66 -55.90
CA ASP A 90 -15.09 -27.09 -56.40
C ASP A 90 -15.12 -25.59 -56.12
N PRO A 91 -15.41 -24.74 -57.12
CA PRO A 91 -15.31 -23.28 -56.97
C PRO A 91 -16.21 -22.73 -55.86
N GLU A 92 -17.28 -23.47 -55.51
CA GLU A 92 -18.16 -23.17 -54.38
C GLU A 92 -17.52 -23.47 -53.03
N GLU A 93 -16.82 -24.60 -52.86
CA GLU A 93 -16.10 -24.93 -51.63
C GLU A 93 -14.93 -23.97 -51.38
N LEU A 94 -14.20 -23.60 -52.44
CA LEU A 94 -13.16 -22.56 -52.37
C LEU A 94 -13.72 -21.19 -52.00
N ALA A 95 -14.93 -20.86 -52.46
CA ALA A 95 -15.60 -19.62 -52.07
C ALA A 95 -16.04 -19.64 -50.60
N SER A 96 -16.57 -20.77 -50.10
CA SER A 96 -16.95 -20.94 -48.70
C SER A 96 -15.74 -20.84 -47.76
N LEU A 97 -14.67 -21.57 -48.05
CA LEU A 97 -13.43 -21.54 -47.26
C LEU A 97 -12.79 -20.14 -47.23
N ARG A 98 -12.89 -19.38 -48.33
CA ARG A 98 -12.43 -17.98 -48.36
C ARG A 98 -13.31 -17.07 -47.52
N ALA A 99 -14.62 -17.27 -47.50
CA ALA A 99 -15.53 -16.51 -46.65
C ALA A 99 -15.25 -16.79 -45.16
N GLU A 100 -15.12 -18.07 -44.77
CA GLU A 100 -14.78 -18.47 -43.40
C GLU A 100 -13.43 -17.88 -42.94
N LEU A 101 -12.43 -17.89 -43.81
CA LEU A 101 -11.11 -17.33 -43.52
C LEU A 101 -11.13 -15.79 -43.37
N GLU A 102 -11.97 -15.08 -44.13
CA GLU A 102 -12.17 -13.63 -43.94
C GLU A 102 -12.97 -13.32 -42.66
N ASP A 103 -13.93 -14.17 -42.30
CA ASP A 103 -14.67 -14.07 -41.02
C ASP A 103 -13.73 -14.29 -39.83
N GLU A 104 -12.88 -15.33 -39.87
CA GLU A 104 -11.86 -15.59 -38.84
C GLU A 104 -10.83 -14.46 -38.73
N ARG A 105 -10.37 -13.91 -39.87
CA ARG A 105 -9.47 -12.74 -39.88
C ARG A 105 -10.12 -11.52 -39.23
N THR A 106 -11.40 -11.30 -39.49
CA THR A 106 -12.16 -10.20 -38.88
C THR A 106 -12.32 -10.41 -37.38
N ALA A 107 -12.63 -11.63 -36.93
CA ALA A 107 -12.71 -11.98 -35.52
C ALA A 107 -11.34 -11.82 -34.82
N TYR A 108 -10.25 -12.23 -35.47
CA TYR A 108 -8.91 -12.06 -34.96
C TYR A 108 -8.53 -10.58 -34.80
N ALA A 109 -8.83 -9.75 -35.80
CA ALA A 109 -8.60 -8.30 -35.73
C ALA A 109 -9.37 -7.64 -34.55
N GLN A 110 -10.62 -8.05 -34.30
CA GLN A 110 -11.40 -7.58 -33.16
C GLN A 110 -10.80 -8.05 -31.81
N LEU A 111 -10.33 -9.29 -31.73
CA LEU A 111 -9.66 -9.81 -30.54
C LEU A 111 -8.34 -9.10 -30.26
N GLU A 112 -7.54 -8.81 -31.29
CA GLU A 112 -6.33 -8.01 -31.17
C GLU A 112 -6.62 -6.60 -30.65
N GLU A 113 -7.66 -5.95 -31.17
CA GLU A 113 -8.06 -4.62 -30.70
C GLU A 113 -8.51 -4.66 -29.23
N ARG A 114 -9.32 -5.65 -28.86
CA ARG A 114 -9.70 -5.88 -27.45
C ARG A 114 -8.48 -6.13 -26.58
N LEU A 115 -7.54 -6.96 -27.02
CA LEU A 115 -6.30 -7.24 -26.29
C LEU A 115 -5.44 -5.99 -26.13
N ARG A 116 -5.30 -5.16 -27.18
CA ARG A 116 -4.60 -3.86 -27.10
C ARG A 116 -5.28 -2.95 -26.08
N SER A 117 -6.61 -2.85 -26.10
CA SER A 117 -7.36 -2.02 -25.16
C SER A 117 -7.23 -2.51 -23.71
N LEU A 118 -7.28 -3.83 -23.50
CA LEU A 118 -7.12 -4.43 -22.17
C LEU A 118 -5.69 -4.22 -21.64
N LYS A 119 -4.68 -4.39 -22.51
CA LYS A 119 -3.28 -4.16 -22.15
C LYS A 119 -3.01 -2.70 -21.82
N ALA A 120 -3.58 -1.75 -22.57
CA ALA A 120 -3.50 -0.33 -22.24
C ALA A 120 -4.11 -0.04 -20.86
N ARG A 121 -5.32 -0.54 -20.59
CA ARG A 121 -5.97 -0.41 -19.28
C ARG A 121 -5.14 -1.00 -18.14
N GLN A 122 -4.55 -2.18 -18.33
CA GLN A 122 -3.68 -2.79 -17.32
C GLN A 122 -2.40 -1.99 -17.09
N VAL A 123 -1.80 -1.42 -18.13
CA VAL A 123 -0.63 -0.54 -17.98
C VAL A 123 -1.01 0.72 -17.18
N ASP A 124 -2.16 1.33 -17.49
CA ASP A 124 -2.64 2.52 -16.78
C ASP A 124 -2.97 2.21 -15.30
N GLU A 125 -3.65 1.09 -15.03
CA GLU A 125 -3.97 0.65 -13.68
C GLU A 125 -2.70 0.33 -12.87
N THR A 126 -1.76 -0.40 -13.46
CA THR A 126 -0.47 -0.71 -12.79
C THR A 126 0.39 0.53 -12.56
N ALA A 127 0.33 1.53 -13.46
CA ALA A 127 0.97 2.82 -13.24
C ALA A 127 0.32 3.56 -12.07
N SER A 128 -1.02 3.68 -12.06
CA SER A 128 -1.76 4.33 -10.98
C SER A 128 -1.50 3.68 -9.61
N LEU A 129 -1.54 2.34 -9.52
CA LEU A 129 -1.24 1.62 -8.28
C LEU A 129 0.21 1.83 -7.82
N ARG A 130 1.16 1.88 -8.75
CA ARG A 130 2.57 2.17 -8.42
C ARG A 130 2.74 3.58 -7.87
N ASP A 131 2.08 4.56 -8.47
CA ASP A 131 2.11 5.95 -8.01
C ASP A 131 1.46 6.08 -6.62
N GLN A 132 0.30 5.46 -6.39
CA GLN A 132 -0.35 5.43 -5.08
C GLN A 132 0.55 4.80 -4.00
N LEU A 133 1.19 3.66 -4.30
CA LEU A 133 2.11 3.01 -3.37
C LEU A 133 3.34 3.89 -3.08
N SER A 134 3.85 4.61 -4.08
CA SER A 134 4.97 5.53 -3.90
C SER A 134 4.59 6.71 -3.00
N GLY A 135 3.42 7.32 -3.21
CA GLY A 135 2.89 8.38 -2.37
C GLY A 135 2.67 7.93 -0.93
N GLN A 136 2.05 6.75 -0.73
CA GLN A 136 1.86 6.17 0.60
C GLN A 136 3.19 5.93 1.33
N ARG A 137 4.22 5.44 0.64
CA ARG A 137 5.55 5.24 1.24
C ARG A 137 6.18 6.56 1.67
N GLU A 138 6.00 7.62 0.88
CA GLU A 138 6.48 8.95 1.22
C GLU A 138 5.75 9.49 2.46
N THR A 139 4.42 9.40 2.52
CA THR A 139 3.64 9.84 3.69
C THR A 139 4.01 9.07 4.95
N PHE A 140 4.20 7.75 4.86
CA PHE A 140 4.67 6.94 5.98
C PHE A 140 6.08 7.33 6.43
N GLY A 141 6.98 7.62 5.49
CA GLY A 141 8.33 8.09 5.80
C GLY A 141 8.34 9.44 6.51
N GLN A 142 7.46 10.36 6.10
CA GLN A 142 7.29 11.65 6.76
C GLN A 142 6.74 11.48 8.19
N LEU A 143 5.72 10.66 8.37
CA LEU A 143 5.14 10.39 9.69
C LEU A 143 6.16 9.74 10.65
N ASP A 144 6.93 8.75 10.18
CA ASP A 144 7.97 8.12 10.99
C ASP A 144 9.05 9.14 11.42
N ALA A 145 9.46 10.03 10.52
CA ALA A 145 10.41 11.09 10.85
C ALA A 145 9.87 12.04 11.93
N GLU A 146 8.60 12.45 11.85
CA GLU A 146 7.99 13.30 12.88
C GLU A 146 7.85 12.56 14.23
N LEU A 147 7.47 11.27 14.22
CA LEU A 147 7.41 10.45 15.43
C LEU A 147 8.78 10.26 16.08
N GLN A 148 9.84 10.08 15.28
CA GLN A 148 11.21 10.02 15.78
C GLN A 148 11.63 11.34 16.42
N ARG A 149 11.30 12.49 15.82
CA ARG A 149 11.54 13.81 16.42
C ARG A 149 10.78 14.00 17.74
N LEU A 150 9.50 13.61 17.78
CA LEU A 150 8.70 13.67 19.01
C LEU A 150 9.32 12.83 20.14
N ARG A 151 9.79 11.61 19.84
CA ARG A 151 10.48 10.76 20.82
C ARG A 151 11.76 11.44 21.32
N ALA A 152 12.59 11.96 20.42
CA ALA A 152 13.82 12.67 20.79
C ALA A 152 13.55 13.90 21.66
N ALA A 153 12.54 14.72 21.31
CA ALA A 153 12.14 15.89 22.10
C ALA A 153 11.63 15.50 23.50
N ASN A 154 10.86 14.41 23.62
CA ASN A 154 10.43 13.91 24.93
C ASN A 154 11.58 13.36 25.77
N THR A 155 12.51 12.62 25.17
CA THR A 155 13.73 12.17 25.87
C THR A 155 14.54 13.36 26.38
N GLN A 156 14.67 14.42 25.58
CA GLN A 156 15.34 15.65 26.00
C GLN A 156 14.59 16.34 27.17
N LEU A 157 13.25 16.37 27.13
CA LEU A 157 12.44 16.94 28.20
C LEU A 157 12.58 16.14 29.51
N GLU A 158 12.57 14.80 29.44
CA GLU A 158 12.81 13.92 30.58
C GLU A 158 14.17 14.14 31.22
N GLN A 159 15.23 14.19 30.41
CA GLN A 159 16.60 14.47 30.87
C GLN A 159 16.70 15.84 31.53
N THR A 160 16.07 16.87 30.94
CA THR A 160 16.10 18.23 31.49
C THR A 160 15.31 18.32 32.81
N CYS A 161 14.18 17.62 32.90
CA CYS A 161 13.41 17.51 34.13
C CYS A 161 14.17 16.77 35.23
N ALA A 162 14.95 15.74 34.89
CA ALA A 162 15.81 15.04 35.85
C ALA A 162 16.90 15.97 36.39
N ALA A 163 17.59 16.71 35.51
CA ALA A 163 18.60 17.69 35.91
C ALA A 163 18.03 18.79 36.81
N LEU A 164 16.83 19.30 36.51
CA LEU A 164 16.14 20.26 37.38
C LEU A 164 15.82 19.69 38.76
N ARG A 165 15.39 18.43 38.86
CA ARG A 165 15.11 17.81 40.15
C ARG A 165 16.39 17.64 40.96
N GLU A 166 17.46 17.17 40.34
CA GLU A 166 18.77 17.03 40.99
C GLU A 166 19.30 18.38 41.50
N ALA A 167 19.25 19.43 40.67
CA ALA A 167 19.66 20.78 41.06
C ALA A 167 18.83 21.31 42.24
N ASN A 168 17.51 21.11 42.21
CA ASN A 168 16.62 21.49 43.31
C ASN A 168 16.88 20.69 44.60
N GLU A 169 17.17 19.39 44.51
CA GLU A 169 17.55 18.55 45.66
C GLU A 169 18.85 19.02 46.31
N GLN A 170 19.80 19.51 45.51
CA GLN A 170 21.05 20.12 45.98
C GLN A 170 20.86 21.55 46.51
N GLY A 171 19.64 22.11 46.42
CA GLY A 171 19.34 23.50 46.77
C GLY A 171 19.97 24.53 45.81
N LEU A 172 20.44 24.07 44.65
CA LEU A 172 21.00 24.90 43.59
C LEU A 172 19.87 25.27 42.64
N GLY A 173 19.23 26.41 42.88
CA GLY A 173 18.32 27.01 41.92
C GLY A 173 19.10 27.55 40.71
N ASP A 174 19.20 26.77 39.64
CA ASP A 174 19.89 27.16 38.42
C ASP A 174 18.90 27.76 37.39
N PRO A 175 18.94 29.08 37.13
CA PRO A 175 18.07 29.71 36.15
C PRO A 175 18.32 29.21 34.72
N GLU A 176 19.53 28.78 34.37
CA GLU A 176 19.83 28.28 33.02
C GLU A 176 19.16 26.92 32.78
N LEU A 177 19.07 26.06 33.81
CA LEU A 177 18.34 24.80 33.73
C LEU A 177 16.82 25.01 33.59
N VAL A 178 16.28 26.05 34.22
CA VAL A 178 14.86 26.42 34.05
C VAL A 178 14.60 26.86 32.61
N ASP A 179 15.45 27.72 32.05
CA ASP A 179 15.35 28.15 30.66
C ASP A 179 15.52 26.97 29.68
N ALA A 180 16.43 26.03 29.98
CA ALA A 180 16.60 24.82 29.19
C ALA A 180 15.36 23.92 29.22
N ALA A 181 14.73 23.76 30.38
CA ALA A 181 13.51 22.97 30.52
C ALA A 181 12.33 23.58 29.77
N LEU A 182 12.14 24.89 29.86
CA LEU A 182 11.11 25.61 29.11
C LEU A 182 11.30 25.48 27.60
N ARG A 183 12.55 25.53 27.11
CA ARG A 183 12.86 25.27 25.69
C ARG A 183 12.55 23.83 25.30
N ALA A 184 12.95 22.85 26.10
CA ALA A 184 12.65 21.44 25.85
C ALA A 184 11.13 21.16 25.85
N GLU A 185 10.35 21.86 26.68
CA GLU A 185 8.89 21.77 26.69
C GLU A 185 8.28 22.35 25.42
N LEU A 186 8.72 23.53 24.99
CA LEU A 186 8.29 24.12 23.72
C LEU A 186 8.63 23.24 22.52
N ASP A 187 9.84 22.66 22.49
CA ASP A 187 10.27 21.75 21.42
C ASP A 187 9.42 20.48 21.41
N SER A 188 9.07 19.93 22.57
CA SER A 188 8.15 18.78 22.67
C SER A 188 6.74 19.11 22.18
N LEU A 189 6.19 20.28 22.56
CA LEU A 189 4.88 20.73 22.09
C LEU A 189 4.86 20.98 20.57
N HIS A 190 5.92 21.57 20.03
CA HIS A 190 6.05 21.76 18.58
C HIS A 190 6.15 20.42 17.84
N ALA A 191 6.92 19.47 18.36
CA ALA A 191 7.01 18.14 17.78
C ALA A 191 5.67 17.39 17.83
N ALA A 192 4.93 17.51 18.93
CA ALA A 192 3.59 16.91 19.05
C ALA A 192 2.63 17.49 18.01
N ARG A 193 2.62 18.81 17.85
CA ARG A 193 1.79 19.48 16.83
C ARG A 193 2.20 19.12 15.40
N ALA A 194 3.50 18.91 15.15
CA ALA A 194 4.01 18.48 13.85
C ALA A 194 3.50 17.07 13.50
N VAL A 195 3.52 16.14 14.46
CA VAL A 195 2.94 14.79 14.30
C VAL A 195 1.44 14.88 14.02
N GLU A 196 0.67 15.64 14.79
CA GLU A 196 -0.78 15.80 14.57
C GLU A 196 -1.09 16.36 13.16
N THR A 197 -0.28 17.31 12.70
CA THR A 197 -0.43 17.90 11.35
C THR A 197 -0.09 16.89 10.26
N ALA A 198 0.96 16.08 10.45
CA ALA A 198 1.35 15.02 9.52
C ALA A 198 0.29 13.91 9.46
N GLU A 199 -0.27 13.51 10.61
CA GLU A 199 -1.35 12.52 10.70
C GLU A 199 -2.61 13.01 10.00
N THR A 200 -3.06 14.23 10.29
CA THR A 200 -4.25 14.80 9.65
C THR A 200 -4.09 14.90 8.14
N ARG A 201 -2.90 15.31 7.66
CA ARG A 201 -2.59 15.31 6.23
C ARG A 201 -2.65 13.91 5.62
N ALA A 202 -2.03 12.91 6.26
CA ALA A 202 -2.05 11.53 5.78
C ALA A 202 -3.48 10.96 5.72
N ILE A 203 -4.33 11.29 6.70
CA ILE A 203 -5.74 10.90 6.72
C ILE A 203 -6.50 11.55 5.56
N LEU A 204 -6.30 12.85 5.32
CA LEU A 204 -6.95 13.55 4.21
C LEU A 204 -6.54 12.94 2.86
N GLU A 205 -5.24 12.71 2.65
CA GLU A 205 -4.71 12.08 1.43
C GLU A 205 -5.25 10.64 1.24
N ALA A 206 -5.54 9.91 2.31
CA ALA A 206 -6.16 8.59 2.24
C ALA A 206 -7.68 8.62 1.93
N ILE A 207 -8.39 9.66 2.38
CA ILE A 207 -9.85 9.79 2.18
C ILE A 207 -10.17 10.39 0.79
N GLU A 208 -9.34 11.30 0.27
CA GLU A 208 -9.50 11.95 -1.04
C GLU A 208 -9.88 10.97 -2.18
N PRO A 209 -9.16 9.86 -2.42
CA PRO A 209 -9.52 8.93 -3.50
C PRO A 209 -10.84 8.20 -3.26
N ILE A 210 -11.22 7.94 -2.00
CA ILE A 210 -12.49 7.29 -1.65
C ILE A 210 -13.65 8.25 -1.94
N LEU A 211 -13.46 9.53 -1.64
CA LEU A 211 -14.44 10.57 -1.93
C LEU A 211 -14.62 10.77 -3.44
N ALA A 212 -13.51 10.81 -4.19
CA ALA A 212 -13.53 10.92 -5.65
C ALA A 212 -14.27 9.74 -6.31
N GLN A 213 -14.06 8.52 -5.80
CA GLN A 213 -14.81 7.33 -6.26
C GLN A 213 -16.30 7.42 -5.94
N ALA A 214 -16.68 7.91 -4.75
CA ALA A 214 -18.07 8.06 -4.35
C ALA A 214 -18.82 9.14 -5.17
N VAL A 215 -18.15 10.25 -5.50
CA VAL A 215 -18.72 11.32 -6.34
C VAL A 215 -18.82 10.88 -7.80
N GLY A 216 -17.80 10.22 -8.34
CA GLY A 216 -17.83 9.68 -9.70
C GLY A 216 -18.88 8.59 -9.90
N ALA A 217 -19.16 7.79 -8.86
CA ALA A 217 -20.25 6.81 -8.88
C ALA A 217 -21.66 7.47 -8.85
N GLY A 218 -21.78 8.66 -8.23
CA GLY A 218 -23.04 9.40 -8.19
C GLY A 218 -23.42 10.03 -9.53
N ASP A 219 -22.45 10.46 -10.32
CA ASP A 219 -22.68 11.08 -11.64
C ASP A 219 -23.02 10.04 -12.72
N ALA A 220 -22.46 8.83 -12.60
CA ALA A 220 -22.83 7.70 -13.46
C ALA A 220 -24.27 7.20 -13.24
N ALA A 221 -24.84 7.41 -12.04
CA ALA A 221 -26.22 7.04 -11.73
C ALA A 221 -27.27 8.10 -12.15
N ALA A 222 -26.87 9.33 -12.45
CA ALA A 222 -27.76 10.41 -12.87
C ALA A 222 -27.96 10.49 -14.40
N GLY A 223 -27.16 9.77 -15.18
CA GLY A 223 -27.20 9.79 -16.66
C GLY A 223 -28.09 8.73 -17.33
N ASP A 224 -28.70 7.82 -16.56
CA ASP A 224 -29.52 6.72 -17.09
C ASP A 224 -30.97 6.78 -16.59
N THR A 225 -31.65 7.90 -16.83
CA THR A 225 -33.12 7.93 -16.86
C THR A 225 -33.58 7.83 -18.31
N PRO A 226 -34.06 6.65 -18.77
CA PRO A 226 -34.68 6.56 -20.08
C PRO A 226 -36.01 7.32 -20.02
N GLY A 227 -36.06 8.48 -20.69
CA GLY A 227 -37.30 9.22 -20.92
C GLY A 227 -38.28 8.37 -21.71
N THR A 228 -39.20 7.71 -21.01
CA THR A 228 -40.44 7.18 -21.59
C THR A 228 -41.35 8.36 -21.93
N GLU A 229 -41.23 8.87 -23.16
CA GLU A 229 -42.33 9.63 -23.78
C GLU A 229 -42.97 8.74 -24.85
N GLU A 230 -44.06 8.07 -24.45
CA GLU A 230 -45.11 7.61 -25.34
C GLU A 230 -45.76 8.84 -25.99
N GLU A 231 -45.47 9.09 -27.28
CA GLU A 231 -46.29 10.01 -28.08
C GLU A 231 -47.20 9.20 -29.01
N HIS A 232 -48.49 9.29 -28.72
CA HIS A 232 -49.61 8.66 -29.38
C HIS A 232 -49.62 8.89 -30.89
N ALA A 233 -49.63 7.78 -31.65
CA ALA A 233 -50.05 7.79 -33.05
C ALA A 233 -51.53 8.14 -33.16
N THR A 234 -51.84 9.10 -34.04
CA THR A 234 -53.16 9.35 -34.62
C THR A 234 -53.24 8.71 -36.00
#